data_AF-A0A2J4XXF1-F1
#
_entry.id   AF-A0A2J4XXF1-F1
#
_cell.length_a   1.000
_cell.length_b   1.000
_cell.length_c   1.000
_cell.angle_alpha   90.00
_cell.angle_beta   90.00
_cell.angle_gamma   90.00
#
_symmetry.space_group_name_H-M   'P 1'
#
loop_
_entity.id
_entity.type
_entity.pdbx_description
1 polymer ?
#
loop_
_entity_poly.entity_id
_entity_poly.type
_entity_poly.pdbx_seq_one_letter_code
_entity_poly.pdbx_strand_id
1 'polypeptide(L)'
;MSALLKKLKITLALVACSASFAVMAQDKLLVGVDTAFVPFEFKQGNKYVGFDIDLWEAIAKKMNVSYELRPMDFGGLIPGLQSRNLDVAMA
;
A
#
# COMPACT_ATOMS: atom_id res chain seq x y z
N MET A 1 -11.21 -44.64 23.62
CA MET A 1 -11.04 -44.18 22.21
C MET A 1 -11.85 -42.92 21.88
N SER A 2 -13.14 -42.83 22.24
CA SER A 2 -14.01 -41.66 21.96
C SER A 2 -13.51 -40.31 22.51
N ALA A 3 -12.95 -40.29 23.72
CA ALA A 3 -12.43 -39.05 24.34
C ALA A 3 -11.20 -38.46 23.62
N LEU A 4 -10.35 -39.32 23.06
CA LEU A 4 -9.15 -38.90 22.31
C LEU A 4 -9.52 -38.27 20.97
N LEU A 5 -10.50 -38.86 20.28
CA LEU A 5 -11.09 -38.33 19.05
C LEU A 5 -11.79 -36.98 19.27
N LYS A 6 -12.47 -36.79 20.42
CA LYS A 6 -13.07 -35.49 20.77
C LYS A 6 -12.02 -34.41 21.02
N LYS A 7 -10.93 -34.73 21.74
CA LYS A 7 -9.82 -33.79 21.98
C LYS A 7 -9.14 -33.38 20.67
N LEU A 8 -8.89 -34.33 19.77
CA LEU A 8 -8.27 -34.06 18.47
C LEU A 8 -9.12 -33.13 17.59
N LYS A 9 -10.44 -33.30 17.60
CA LYS A 9 -11.37 -32.41 16.88
C LYS A 9 -11.38 -30.98 17.43
N ILE A 10 -11.31 -30.83 18.76
CA ILE A 10 -11.26 -29.51 19.41
C ILE A 10 -9.94 -28.80 19.09
N THR A 11 -8.82 -29.51 19.11
CA THR A 11 -7.51 -28.94 18.73
C THR A 11 -7.47 -28.52 17.26
N LEU A 12 -8.06 -29.33 16.36
CA LEU A 12 -8.11 -28.99 14.93
C LEU A 12 -9.00 -27.77 14.64
N ALA A 13 -10.11 -27.63 15.37
CA ALA A 13 -10.98 -26.45 15.27
C ALA A 13 -10.30 -25.17 15.79
N LEU A 14 -9.47 -25.27 16.84
CA LEU A 14 -8.74 -24.12 17.39
C LEU A 14 -7.66 -23.61 16.43
N VAL A 15 -6.93 -24.52 15.78
CA VAL A 15 -5.92 -24.18 14.76
C VAL A 15 -6.57 -23.55 13.51
N ALA A 16 -7.73 -24.05 13.08
CA ALA A 16 -8.47 -23.48 11.97
C ALA A 16 -8.98 -22.05 12.26
N CYS A 17 -9.31 -21.74 13.52
CA CYS A 17 -9.76 -20.41 13.91
C CYS A 17 -8.61 -19.39 14.00
N SER A 18 -7.38 -19.84 14.31
CA SER A 18 -6.19 -18.97 14.30
C SER A 18 -5.79 -18.52 12.88
N ALA A 19 -6.14 -19.30 11.85
CA ALA A 19 -5.88 -18.95 10.46
C ALA A 19 -6.85 -17.90 9.89
N SER A 20 -7.97 -17.64 10.57
CA SER A 20 -8.99 -16.66 10.15
C SER A 20 -8.62 -15.22 10.52
N PHE A 21 -7.55 -14.99 11.28
CA PHE A 21 -6.91 -13.68 11.40
C PHE A 21 -6.00 -13.43 10.19
N ALA A 22 -6.56 -13.58 8.99
CA ALA A 22 -5.98 -12.91 7.83
C ALA A 22 -6.03 -11.42 8.17
N VAL A 23 -4.86 -10.84 8.48
CA VAL A 23 -4.67 -9.40 8.54
C VAL A 23 -5.32 -8.85 7.28
N MET A 24 -6.43 -8.14 7.44
CA MET A 24 -7.06 -7.38 6.36
C MET A 24 -5.96 -6.49 5.81
N ALA A 25 -5.45 -6.81 4.61
CA ALA A 25 -4.43 -6.01 3.96
C ALA A 25 -4.98 -4.59 3.86
N GLN A 26 -4.34 -3.65 4.56
CA GLN A 26 -4.74 -2.26 4.48
C GLN A 26 -4.52 -1.81 3.03
N ASP A 27 -5.58 -1.30 2.39
CA ASP A 27 -5.49 -0.81 1.01
C ASP A 27 -4.44 0.31 0.96
N LYS A 28 -3.45 0.15 0.07
CA LYS A 28 -2.42 1.16 -0.17
C LYS A 28 -3.00 2.25 -1.04
N LEU A 29 -2.76 3.51 -0.68
CA LEU A 29 -3.03 4.63 -1.58
C LEU A 29 -2.12 4.54 -2.81
N LEU A 30 -2.71 4.68 -4.00
CA LEU A 30 -2.01 4.70 -5.27
C LEU A 30 -1.64 6.15 -5.62
N VAL A 31 -0.35 6.45 -5.61
CA VAL A 31 0.16 7.83 -5.69
C VAL A 31 0.89 8.00 -7.03
N GLY A 32 0.27 8.74 -7.95
CA GLY A 32 0.87 9.08 -9.24
C GLY A 32 1.96 10.14 -9.08
N VAL A 33 3.13 9.91 -9.68
CA VAL A 33 4.28 10.84 -9.64
C VAL A 33 4.90 10.99 -11.02
N ASP A 34 5.19 12.23 -11.44
CA ASP A 34 5.97 12.50 -12.66
C ASP A 34 7.47 12.64 -12.33
N THR A 35 8.20 11.53 -12.42
CA THR A 35 9.61 11.46 -11.98
C THR A 35 10.63 12.17 -12.88
N ALA A 36 10.19 13.11 -13.72
CA ALA A 36 11.03 13.89 -14.63
C ALA A 36 11.52 15.22 -14.04
N PHE A 37 11.00 15.67 -12.89
CA PHE A 37 11.25 17.01 -12.35
C PHE A 37 12.24 17.03 -11.18
N VAL A 38 13.53 17.16 -11.50
CA VAL A 38 14.55 17.46 -10.48
C VAL A 38 14.41 18.91 -9.99
N PRO A 39 14.44 19.21 -8.68
CA PRO A 39 14.68 18.32 -7.54
C PRO A 39 13.40 17.87 -6.79
N PHE A 40 12.22 17.99 -7.39
CA PHE A 40 10.93 17.76 -6.76
C PHE A 40 10.61 16.26 -6.67
N GLU A 41 10.62 15.55 -7.79
CA GLU A 41 10.43 14.10 -7.80
C GLU A 41 11.20 13.50 -8.97
N PHE A 42 12.12 12.60 -8.65
CA PHE A 42 12.99 11.98 -9.64
C PHE A 42 13.50 10.63 -9.14
N LYS A 43 14.00 9.82 -10.07
CA LYS A 43 14.58 8.52 -9.75
C LYS A 43 16.08 8.64 -9.49
N GLN A 44 16.53 8.20 -8.33
CA GLN A 44 17.94 8.03 -7.99
C GLN A 44 18.24 6.56 -7.71
N GLY A 45 18.91 5.91 -8.65
CA GLY A 45 19.13 4.46 -8.62
C GLY A 45 17.80 3.70 -8.63
N ASN A 46 17.51 2.97 -7.55
CA ASN A 46 16.28 2.19 -7.40
C ASN A 46 15.21 2.89 -6.56
N LYS A 47 15.42 4.14 -6.13
CA LYS A 47 14.49 4.89 -5.29
C LYS A 47 13.95 6.11 -6.02
N TYR A 48 12.72 6.49 -5.69
CA TYR A 48 12.19 7.81 -6.00
C TYR A 48 12.52 8.74 -4.83
N VAL A 49 12.99 9.94 -5.14
CA VAL A 49 13.49 10.94 -4.19
C VAL A 49 13.13 12.34 -4.66
N GLY A 50 13.24 13.32 -3.77
CA GLY A 50 13.03 14.73 -4.06
C GLY A 50 12.04 15.36 -3.06
N PHE A 51 11.87 16.68 -3.16
CA PHE A 51 11.03 17.44 -2.24
C PHE A 51 9.59 16.89 -2.15
N ASP A 52 8.98 16.56 -3.27
CA ASP A 52 7.61 16.07 -3.34
C ASP A 52 7.49 14.69 -2.70
N ILE A 53 8.47 13.81 -2.96
CA ILE A 53 8.53 12.48 -2.33
C ILE A 53 8.65 12.59 -0.81
N ASP A 54 9.52 13.47 -0.32
CA ASP A 54 9.74 13.70 1.12
C ASP A 54 8.49 14.31 1.78
N LEU A 55 7.83 15.27 1.10
CA LEU A 55 6.59 15.89 1.56
C LEU A 55 5.47 14.85 1.68
N TRP A 56 5.31 14.00 0.68
CA TRP A 56 4.30 12.96 0.69
C TRP A 56 4.57 11.90 1.76
N GLU A 57 5.82 11.46 1.93
CA GLU A 57 6.19 10.52 2.98
C GLU A 57 5.82 11.07 4.37
N ALA A 58 6.08 12.37 4.62
CA ALA A 58 5.70 13.03 5.86
C ALA A 58 4.18 13.09 6.08
N ILE A 59 3.41 13.37 5.02
CA ILE A 59 1.93 13.38 5.06
C ILE A 59 1.40 11.97 5.35
N ALA A 60 1.85 10.97 4.59
CA ALA A 60 1.42 9.58 4.74
C ALA A 60 1.72 9.05 6.15
N LYS A 61 2.89 9.37 6.69
CA LYS A 61 3.28 9.05 8.07
C LYS A 61 2.35 9.71 9.09
N LYS A 62 2.00 10.98 8.91
CA LYS A 62 1.09 11.70 9.80
C LYS A 62 -0.34 11.13 9.75
N MET A 63 -0.77 10.66 8.59
CA MET A 63 -2.07 10.04 8.38
C MET A 63 -2.11 8.55 8.80
N ASN A 64 -0.95 7.94 9.08
CA ASN A 64 -0.81 6.51 9.35
C ASN A 64 -1.39 5.64 8.20
N VAL A 65 -1.07 6.00 6.95
CA VAL A 65 -1.50 5.29 5.74
C VAL A 65 -0.32 4.66 5.00
N SER A 66 -0.54 3.48 4.44
CA SER A 66 0.37 2.87 3.48
C SER A 66 0.10 3.37 2.07
N TYR A 67 1.13 3.47 1.24
CA TYR A 67 1.01 3.92 -0.16
C TYR A 67 1.95 3.16 -1.10
N GLU A 68 1.70 3.30 -2.40
CA GLU A 68 2.55 2.84 -3.50
C GLU A 68 2.73 3.98 -4.51
N LEU A 69 3.99 4.30 -4.82
CA LEU A 69 4.32 5.27 -5.86
C LEU A 69 4.15 4.64 -7.25
N ARG A 70 3.42 5.34 -8.12
CA ARG A 70 3.07 4.95 -9.49
C ARG A 70 3.67 5.98 -10.47
N PRO A 71 4.92 5.79 -10.92
CA PRO A 71 5.52 6.70 -11.89
C PRO A 71 4.72 6.70 -13.21
N MET A 72 4.47 7.88 -13.76
CA MET A 72 3.79 8.08 -15.05
C MET A 72 4.06 9.47 -15.62
N ASP A 73 3.68 9.68 -16.89
CA ASP A 73 3.76 11.00 -17.52
C ASP A 73 2.75 11.98 -16.89
N PHE A 74 3.10 13.27 -16.78
CA PHE A 74 2.23 14.35 -16.27
C PHE A 74 0.78 14.28 -16.77
N GLY A 75 0.61 14.07 -18.08
CA GLY A 75 -0.71 14.02 -18.73
C GLY A 75 -1.60 12.87 -18.23
N GLY A 76 -1.03 11.85 -17.58
CA GLY A 76 -1.74 10.70 -17.02
C GLY A 76 -2.34 10.92 -15.63
N LEU A 77 -1.89 11.96 -14.92
CA LEU A 77 -2.26 12.18 -13.51
C LEU A 77 -3.76 12.47 -13.33
N ILE A 78 -4.29 13.47 -14.05
CA ILE A 78 -5.70 13.86 -13.95
C ILE A 78 -6.65 12.73 -14.42
N PRO A 79 -6.42 12.08 -15.59
CA PRO A 79 -7.21 10.90 -15.96
C PRO A 79 -7.12 9.76 -14.95
N GLY A 80 -5.94 9.55 -14.33
CA GLY A 80 -5.73 8.56 -13.28
C GLY A 80 -6.62 8.79 -12.07
N LEU A 81 -6.72 10.03 -11.60
CA LEU A 81 -7.62 10.42 -10.51
C LEU A 81 -9.10 10.25 -10.90
N GLN A 82 -9.49 10.70 -12.09
CA GLN A 82 -10.88 10.62 -12.57
C GLN A 82 -11.36 9.16 -12.71
N SER A 83 -10.49 8.29 -13.18
CA SER A 83 -10.77 6.85 -13.31
C SER A 83 -10.65 6.09 -11.99
N ARG A 84 -10.22 6.74 -10.91
CA ARG A 84 -9.95 6.13 -9.59
C ARG A 84 -8.85 5.05 -9.64
N ASN A 85 -7.99 5.12 -10.64
CA ASN A 85 -6.77 4.31 -10.71
C ASN A 85 -5.63 4.91 -9.88
N LEU A 86 -5.78 6.18 -9.47
CA LEU A 86 -4.93 6.87 -8.51
C LEU A 86 -5.82 7.47 -7.42
N ASP A 87 -5.27 7.53 -6.20
CA ASP A 87 -5.85 8.24 -5.07
C ASP A 87 -5.24 9.63 -4.91
N VAL A 88 -4.00 9.80 -5.37
CA VAL A 88 -3.18 11.00 -5.21
C VAL A 88 -2.39 11.25 -6.49
N ALA A 89 -2.22 12.51 -6.86
CA ALA A 89 -1.32 12.94 -7.92
C ALA A 89 -0.35 14.00 -7.37
N MET A 90 0.92 13.85 -7.71
CA MET A 90 2.01 14.78 -7.39
C MET A 90 2.85 15.00 -8.65
N ALA A 91 3.10 16.26 -8.96
CA ALA A 91 3.96 16.77 -10.04
C ALA A 91 4.09 18.29 -9.92
#